data_AF-A0AAE8SLM5-F1
#
_entry.id   AF-A0AAE8SLM5-F1
#
_cell.length_a   1.000
_cell.length_b   1.000
_cell.length_c   1.000
_cell.angle_alpha   90.00
_cell.angle_beta   90.00
_cell.angle_gamma   90.00
#
_symmetry.space_group_name_H-M   'P 1'
#
loop_
_entity.id
_entity.type
_entity.pdbx_description
1 polymer ?
#
loop_
_entity_poly.entity_id
_entity_poly.type
_entity_poly.pdbx_seq_one_letter_code
_entity_poly.pdbx_strand_id
1 'polypeptide(L)'
;MVNKFAGIYFPCSTFIPFGPGYKDISPSGRAYSAQGAVPGDNSVSGMAYIETAYGYDSSYRWRNFGIILMFIILYASLYLVATKYVTSKHSKGEVLVYLRKAIKSFKKSPDDVESGAVR
;
A
#
# COMPACT_ATOMS: atom_id res chain seq x y z
N MET A 1 13.33 -2.88 1.18
CA MET A 1 14.38 -2.77 2.21
C MET A 1 15.63 -3.60 1.89
N VAL A 2 15.53 -4.86 1.43
CA VAL A 2 16.72 -5.64 1.03
C VAL A 2 17.61 -4.99 -0.03
N ASN A 3 17.04 -4.32 -1.05
CA ASN A 3 17.82 -3.82 -2.18
C ASN A 3 18.93 -2.83 -1.81
N LYS A 4 18.78 -2.10 -0.70
CA LYS A 4 19.79 -1.14 -0.23
C LYS A 4 20.88 -1.80 0.62
N PHE A 5 20.60 -2.95 1.22
CA PHE A 5 21.54 -3.68 2.09
C PHE A 5 22.26 -4.82 1.36
N ALA A 6 21.83 -5.16 0.15
CA ALA A 6 22.55 -6.06 -0.74
C ALA A 6 23.87 -5.41 -1.18
N GLY A 7 25.00 -5.95 -0.72
CA GLY A 7 26.34 -5.50 -1.10
C GLY A 7 26.92 -4.35 -0.26
N ILE A 8 26.23 -3.90 0.80
CA ILE A 8 26.80 -2.95 1.76
C ILE A 8 27.39 -3.69 2.96
N TYR A 9 28.60 -3.32 3.32
CA TYR A 9 29.29 -3.78 4.53
C TYR A 9 29.35 -2.64 5.54
N PHE A 10 28.95 -2.91 6.77
CA PHE A 10 29.06 -1.96 7.87
C PHE A 10 30.36 -2.22 8.63
N PRO A 11 31.27 -1.23 8.72
CA PRO A 11 32.50 -1.39 9.48
C PRO A 11 32.19 -1.49 10.98
N CYS A 12 32.90 -2.38 11.67
CA CYS A 12 32.71 -2.62 13.09
C CYS A 12 33.24 -1.44 13.94
N SER A 13 32.40 -0.90 14.83
CA SER A 13 32.75 0.19 15.76
C SER A 13 32.96 -0.25 17.22
N THR A 14 32.35 -1.37 17.64
CA THR A 14 32.24 -1.81 19.05
C THR A 14 32.33 -3.33 19.14
N PHE A 15 33.43 -3.82 19.70
CA PHE A 15 33.69 -5.26 19.85
C PHE A 15 33.32 -5.73 21.25
N ILE A 16 32.78 -6.94 21.32
CA ILE A 16 32.43 -7.66 22.55
C ILE A 16 33.29 -8.93 22.58
N PRO A 17 33.89 -9.29 23.74
CA PRO A 17 33.81 -8.63 25.05
C PRO A 17 34.73 -7.40 25.17
N PHE A 18 34.26 -6.38 25.91
CA PHE A 18 35.03 -5.19 26.28
C PHE A 18 35.33 -5.20 27.79
N GLY A 19 36.56 -4.88 28.18
CA GLY A 19 36.94 -4.79 29.59
C GLY A 19 38.44 -5.00 29.85
N PRO A 20 38.91 -4.65 31.06
CA PRO A 20 40.29 -4.93 31.48
C PRO A 20 40.53 -6.44 31.49
N GLY A 21 41.51 -6.91 30.71
CA GLY A 21 41.81 -8.33 30.49
C GLY A 21 41.49 -8.84 29.08
N TYR A 22 40.65 -8.13 28.32
CA TYR A 22 40.27 -8.51 26.96
C TYR A 22 40.95 -7.67 25.87
N LYS A 23 42.12 -7.07 26.16
CA LYS A 23 42.88 -6.23 25.20
C LYS A 23 43.78 -7.04 24.25
N ASP A 24 44.17 -8.25 24.63
CA ASP A 24 45.12 -9.09 23.87
C ASP A 24 44.51 -10.39 23.31
N ILE A 25 43.19 -10.55 23.39
CA ILE A 25 42.51 -11.70 22.75
C ILE A 25 42.60 -11.61 21.23
N SER A 26 42.77 -12.78 20.60
CA SER A 26 42.85 -12.92 19.15
C SER A 26 41.62 -12.32 18.46
N PRO A 27 41.75 -11.81 17.21
CA PRO A 27 40.62 -11.27 16.47
C PRO A 27 39.43 -12.24 16.39
N SER A 28 39.71 -13.54 16.27
CA SER A 28 38.72 -14.63 16.26
C SER A 28 37.94 -14.81 17.57
N GLY A 29 38.46 -14.32 18.70
CA GLY A 29 37.81 -14.37 20.01
C GLY A 29 36.93 -13.16 20.32
N ARG A 30 36.82 -12.20 19.39
CA ARG A 30 35.96 -11.02 19.50
C ARG A 30 34.86 -11.08 18.44
N ALA A 31 33.66 -10.68 18.82
CA ALA A 31 32.54 -10.50 17.93
C ALA A 31 32.05 -9.05 17.98
N TYR A 32 31.51 -8.55 16.87
CA TYR A 32 30.92 -7.22 16.82
C TYR A 32 29.50 -7.22 17.42
N SER A 33 29.10 -6.11 18.06
CA SER A 33 27.82 -6.00 18.77
C SER A 33 26.56 -6.00 17.89
N ALA A 34 26.69 -6.06 16.56
CA ALA A 34 25.54 -6.10 15.66
C ALA A 34 25.07 -7.53 15.37
N GLN A 35 23.77 -7.68 15.14
CA GLN A 35 23.17 -8.96 14.74
C GLN A 35 23.69 -9.37 13.36
N GLY A 36 24.04 -10.65 13.21
CA GLY A 36 24.64 -11.18 11.98
C GLY A 36 26.16 -10.98 11.86
N ALA A 37 26.83 -10.53 12.93
CA ALA A 37 28.29 -10.46 12.98
C ALA A 37 28.93 -11.86 13.15
N VAL A 38 29.96 -12.14 12.35
CA VAL A 38 30.77 -13.37 12.46
C VAL A 38 32.01 -13.08 13.33
N PRO A 39 32.37 -13.96 14.29
CA PRO A 39 33.57 -13.79 15.11
C PRO A 39 34.84 -13.70 14.24
N GLY A 40 35.69 -12.72 14.49
CA GLY A 40 36.90 -12.48 13.69
C GLY A 40 36.73 -11.62 12.45
N ASP A 41 35.50 -11.24 12.08
CA ASP A 41 35.26 -10.33 10.96
C ASP A 41 35.16 -8.87 11.43
N ASN A 42 35.82 -7.97 10.69
CA ASN A 42 35.85 -6.54 10.97
C ASN A 42 34.72 -5.77 10.27
N SER A 43 33.86 -6.50 9.55
CA SER A 43 32.71 -5.94 8.86
C SER A 43 31.48 -6.86 8.97
N VAL A 44 30.30 -6.27 9.01
CA VAL A 44 29.03 -7.04 8.97
C VAL A 44 28.35 -6.80 7.63
N SER A 45 27.99 -7.88 6.95
CA SER A 45 27.19 -7.78 5.73
C SER A 45 25.77 -7.31 6.05
N GLY A 46 25.26 -6.35 5.28
CA GLY A 46 23.89 -5.87 5.44
C GLY A 46 22.83 -6.95 5.22
N MET A 47 23.16 -8.00 4.45
CA MET A 47 22.27 -9.15 4.26
C MET A 47 22.19 -10.02 5.52
N ALA A 48 23.31 -10.39 6.13
CA ALA A 48 23.30 -11.16 7.38
C ALA A 48 22.62 -10.38 8.51
N TYR A 49 22.78 -9.06 8.55
CA TYR A 49 22.06 -8.20 9.49
C TYR A 49 20.53 -8.26 9.27
N ILE A 50 20.05 -8.15 8.04
CA ILE A 50 18.60 -8.21 7.77
C ILE A 50 18.03 -9.60 8.05
N GLU A 51 18.77 -10.66 7.70
CA GLU A 51 18.34 -12.04 7.91
C GLU A 51 18.21 -12.33 9.41
N THR A 52 19.22 -11.97 10.20
CA THR A 52 19.21 -12.22 11.65
C THR A 52 18.28 -11.27 12.42
N ALA A 53 18.22 -10.00 12.05
CA ALA A 53 17.43 -9.01 12.78
C ALA A 53 15.95 -8.99 12.43
N TYR A 54 15.60 -9.30 11.18
CA TYR A 54 14.22 -9.27 10.71
C TYR A 54 13.69 -10.65 10.32
N GLY A 55 14.48 -11.73 10.44
CA GLY A 55 14.07 -13.09 10.07
C GLY A 55 13.66 -13.20 8.60
N TYR A 56 14.16 -12.30 7.75
CA TYR A 56 13.64 -12.12 6.41
C TYR A 56 14.36 -13.03 5.42
N ASP A 57 13.76 -14.21 5.22
CA ASP A 57 14.21 -15.15 4.22
C ASP A 57 13.79 -14.72 2.82
N SER A 58 14.76 -14.63 1.90
CA SER A 58 14.50 -14.24 0.51
C SER A 58 13.62 -15.24 -0.25
N SER A 59 13.51 -16.46 0.27
CA SER A 59 12.72 -17.56 -0.31
C SER A 59 11.20 -17.36 -0.19
N TYR A 60 10.71 -16.69 0.86
CA TYR A 60 9.25 -16.53 1.10
C TYR A 60 8.61 -15.35 0.36
N ARG A 61 9.40 -14.54 -0.36
CA ARG A 61 8.91 -13.35 -1.05
C ARG A 61 7.78 -13.66 -2.02
N TRP A 62 7.96 -14.72 -2.82
CA TRP A 62 7.00 -15.09 -3.85
C TRP A 62 5.71 -15.65 -3.27
N ARG A 63 5.80 -16.42 -2.18
CA ARG A 63 4.62 -16.94 -1.46
C ARG A 63 3.81 -15.80 -0.83
N ASN A 64 4.47 -14.88 -0.13
CA ASN A 64 3.81 -13.72 0.48
C ASN A 64 3.17 -12.81 -0.57
N PHE A 65 3.85 -12.57 -1.70
CA PHE A 65 3.28 -11.82 -2.81
C PHE A 65 2.04 -12.49 -3.41
N GLY A 66 2.08 -13.81 -3.60
CA GLY A 66 0.93 -14.59 -4.08
C GLY A 66 -0.27 -14.52 -3.15
N ILE A 67 -0.06 -14.58 -1.83
CA ILE A 67 -1.14 -14.46 -0.83
C ILE A 67 -1.81 -13.08 -0.92
N ILE A 68 -1.02 -12.01 -1.04
CA ILE A 68 -1.56 -10.65 -1.20
C ILE A 68 -2.37 -10.54 -2.50
N LEU A 69 -1.86 -11.10 -3.60
CA LEU A 69 -2.56 -11.11 -4.88
C LEU A 69 -3.89 -11.87 -4.80
N MET A 70 -3.93 -13.01 -4.11
CA MET A 70 -5.16 -13.76 -3.87
C MET A 70 -6.19 -12.93 -3.09
N PHE A 71 -5.77 -12.26 -2.01
CA PHE A 71 -6.67 -11.39 -1.25
C PHE A 71 -7.23 -10.25 -2.12
N ILE A 72 -6.40 -9.61 -2.94
CA ILE A 72 -6.86 -8.54 -3.86
C ILE A 72 -7.95 -9.07 -4.81
N ILE A 73 -7.73 -10.21 -5.44
CA ILE A 73 -8.69 -10.81 -6.39
C ILE A 73 -9.97 -11.25 -5.64
N LEU A 74 -9.83 -11.85 -4.47
CA LEU A 74 -10.95 -12.27 -3.64
C LEU A 74 -11.81 -11.07 -3.23
N TYR A 75 -11.21 -10.01 -2.69
CA TYR A 75 -11.95 -8.81 -2.30
C TYR A 75 -12.54 -8.08 -3.51
N ALA A 76 -11.83 -8.01 -4.64
CA ALA A 76 -12.36 -7.41 -5.86
C ALA A 76 -13.58 -8.19 -6.40
N SER A 77 -13.52 -9.53 -6.41
CA SER A 77 -14.64 -10.36 -6.84
C SER A 77 -15.83 -10.23 -5.89
N LEU A 78 -15.60 -10.26 -4.57
CA LEU A 78 -16.64 -10.03 -3.57
C LEU A 78 -17.29 -8.65 -3.74
N TYR A 79 -16.50 -7.60 -4.00
CA TYR A 79 -16.99 -6.25 -4.26
C TYR A 79 -17.86 -6.17 -5.52
N LEU A 80 -17.44 -6.81 -6.61
CA LEU A 80 -18.24 -6.87 -7.85
C LEU A 80 -19.55 -7.63 -7.64
N VAL A 81 -19.52 -8.71 -6.86
CA VAL A 81 -20.73 -9.47 -6.51
C VAL A 81 -21.67 -8.60 -5.66
N ALA A 82 -21.14 -7.95 -4.62
CA ALA A 82 -21.93 -7.05 -3.76
C ALA A 82 -22.55 -5.89 -4.55
N THR A 83 -21.79 -5.25 -5.44
CA THR A 83 -22.31 -4.17 -6.28
C THR A 83 -23.37 -4.64 -7.26
N LYS A 84 -23.26 -5.86 -7.82
CA LYS A 84 -24.33 -6.47 -8.63
C LYS A 84 -25.61 -6.70 -7.84
N TYR A 85 -25.52 -7.22 -6.61
CA TYR A 85 -26.69 -7.41 -5.75
C TYR A 85 -27.31 -6.08 -5.29
N VAL A 86 -26.49 -5.09 -4.96
CA VAL A 86 -26.96 -3.78 -4.45
C VAL A 86 -27.45 -2.85 -5.57
N THR A 87 -26.93 -2.98 -6.80
CA THR A 87 -27.38 -2.21 -7.98
C THR A 87 -28.73 -2.69 -8.53
N SER A 88 -29.39 -3.67 -7.90
CA SER A 88 -30.76 -4.07 -8.26
C SER A 88 -31.82 -2.99 -7.93
N LYS A 89 -31.42 -1.88 -7.32
CA LYS A 89 -32.27 -0.70 -7.09
C LYS A 89 -31.66 0.55 -7.70
N HIS A 90 -31.25 0.50 -8.97
CA HIS A 90 -31.07 1.75 -9.71
C HIS A 90 -32.42 2.47 -9.64
N SER A 91 -32.49 3.54 -8.85
CA SER A 91 -33.66 4.41 -8.80
C SER A 91 -34.00 4.71 -10.25
N LYS A 92 -35.21 4.33 -10.68
CA LYS A 92 -35.77 4.86 -11.91
C LYS A 92 -35.85 6.36 -11.64
N GLY A 93 -34.78 7.08 -11.98
CA GLY A 93 -34.80 8.51 -12.01
C GLY A 93 -36.04 8.84 -12.79
N GLU A 94 -37.01 9.44 -12.11
CA GLU A 94 -38.22 9.92 -12.72
C GLU A 94 -37.77 10.91 -13.77
N VAL A 95 -37.55 10.42 -15.00
CA VAL A 95 -37.31 11.25 -16.15
C VAL A 95 -38.63 11.95 -16.33
N LEU A 96 -38.73 13.19 -15.83
CA LEU A 96 -39.83 14.09 -16.12
C LEU A 96 -39.82 14.33 -17.63
N VAL A 97 -40.49 13.44 -18.36
CA VAL A 97 -40.82 13.62 -19.77
C VAL A 97 -41.86 14.73 -19.81
N TYR A 98 -41.39 15.97 -19.81
CA TYR A 98 -42.26 17.10 -20.09
C TYR A 98 -42.78 16.95 -21.51
N LEU A 99 -44.04 16.51 -21.64
CA LEU A 99 -44.72 16.39 -22.92
C LEU A 99 -44.73 17.78 -23.57
N ARG A 100 -44.01 17.98 -24.67
CA ARG A 100 -44.01 19.24 -25.44
C ARG A 100 -45.43 19.68 -25.85
N LYS A 101 -46.39 18.74 -25.95
CA LYS A 101 -47.81 19.06 -26.20
C LYS A 101 -48.48 19.76 -25.01
N ALA A 102 -48.11 19.47 -23.76
CA ALA A 102 -48.66 20.13 -22.57
C ALA A 102 -48.23 21.60 -22.53
N ILE A 103 -46.99 21.92 -22.90
CA ILE A 103 -46.48 23.30 -23.00
C ILE A 103 -47.26 24.12 -24.04
N LYS A 104 -47.69 23.51 -25.16
CA LYS A 104 -48.56 24.17 -26.15
C LYS A 104 -50.00 24.38 -25.65
N SER A 105 -50.50 23.51 -24.77
CA SER A 105 -51.82 23.65 -24.13
C SER A 105 -51.84 24.76 -23.08
N PHE A 106 -50.73 24.97 -22.37
CA PHE A 106 -50.59 26.06 -21.39
C PHE A 106 -50.40 27.45 -22.04
N LYS A 107 -50.04 27.51 -23.33
CA LYS A 107 -49.82 28.78 -24.05
C LYS A 107 -51.09 29.40 -24.64
N LYS A 108 -52.27 29.02 -24.15
CA LYS A 108 -53.55 29.58 -24.61
C LYS A 108 -54.45 29.98 -23.44
N SER A 109 -53.94 30.86 -22.58
CA SER A 109 -54.80 31.75 -21.81
C SER A 109 -54.73 33.14 -22.47
N PRO A 110 -55.87 33.73 -22.87
CA PRO A 110 -55.91 34.94 -23.68
C PRO A 110 -55.79 36.27 -22.90
N ASP A 111 -55.25 36.25 -21.68
CA ASP A 111 -55.09 37.46 -20.86
C ASP A 111 -53.77 37.39 -20.08
N ASP A 112 -52.65 37.72 -20.73
CA ASP A 112 -51.36 37.90 -20.07
C ASP A 112 -50.84 39.32 -20.33
N VAL A 113 -50.99 40.19 -19.32
CA VAL A 113 -50.78 41.65 -19.39
C VAL A 113 -49.30 42.05 -19.27
N GLU A 114 -48.37 41.08 -19.13
CA GLU A 114 -46.95 41.37 -18.87
C GLU A 114 -46.01 41.31 -20.09
N SER A 115 -46.48 41.14 -21.33
CA SER A 115 -45.62 41.30 -22.51
C SER A 115 -45.41 42.78 -22.83
N GLY A 116 -44.66 43.47 -21.98
CA GLY A 116 -44.28 44.87 -22.12
C GLY A 116 -43.65 45.15 -23.48
N ALA A 117 -44.25 46.09 -24.21
CA ALA A 117 -43.64 46.71 -25.39
C ALA A 117 -42.38 47.47 -24.94
N VAL A 118 -41.21 46.95 -25.30
CA VAL A 118 -39.97 47.71 -25.29
C VAL A 118 -40.01 48.61 -26.52
N ARG A 119 -39.93 49.93 -26.28
CA ARG A 119 -39.76 50.97 -27.29
C ARG A 119 -38.53 50.74 -28.17
#